data_AF-A0A6I3LGW7-F1
#
_entry.id   AF-A0A6I3LGW7-F1
#
_cell.length_a   1.000
_cell.length_b   1.000
_cell.length_c   1.000
_cell.angle_alpha   90.00
_cell.angle_beta   90.00
_cell.angle_gamma   90.00
#
_symmetry.space_group_name_H-M   'P 1'
#
loop_
_entity.id
_entity.type
_entity.pdbx_description
1 polymer ?
#
loop_
_entity_poly.entity_id
_entity_poly.type
_entity_poly.pdbx_seq_one_letter_code
_entity_poly.pdbx_strand_id
1 'polypeptide(L)'
;YTIPEEIGLNSKEITCKIDSIANLAITQKATPGCVVQLAKDGKVFFRKAYGKHTYEGAATVKLTDLYDLASVTKITASTLALMS
;
A
#
# COMPACT_ATOMS: atom_id res chain seq x y z
N TYR A 1 14.80 2.52 3.04
CA TYR A 1 14.23 1.67 1.96
C TYR A 1 15.25 0.59 1.66
N THR A 2 14.79 -0.61 1.29
CA THR A 2 15.63 -1.77 0.95
C THR A 2 14.96 -2.58 -0.16
N ILE A 3 15.61 -3.66 -0.61
CA ILE A 3 15.04 -4.67 -1.51
C ILE A 3 14.57 -5.89 -0.71
N PRO A 4 13.54 -6.62 -1.18
CA PRO A 4 13.04 -7.82 -0.51
C PRO A 4 14.13 -8.86 -0.19
N GLU A 5 15.15 -8.98 -1.04
CA GLU A 5 16.23 -9.96 -0.89
C GLU A 5 17.07 -9.72 0.37
N GLU A 6 17.28 -8.47 0.79
CA GLU A 6 18.06 -8.13 1.99
C GLU A 6 17.38 -8.59 3.29
N ILE A 7 16.09 -8.91 3.24
CA ILE A 7 15.33 -9.43 4.38
C ILE A 7 14.89 -10.89 4.18
N GLY A 8 15.54 -11.59 3.24
CA GLY A 8 15.32 -13.01 2.97
C GLY A 8 14.04 -13.32 2.19
N LEU A 9 13.53 -12.36 1.41
CA LEU A 9 12.30 -12.52 0.64
C LEU A 9 12.55 -12.48 -0.87
N ASN A 10 11.75 -13.23 -1.63
CA ASN A 10 11.81 -13.24 -3.09
C ASN A 10 10.98 -12.09 -3.66
N SER A 11 11.62 -11.08 -4.25
CA SER A 11 10.93 -9.92 -4.82
C SER A 11 9.93 -10.26 -5.92
N LYS A 12 10.25 -11.22 -6.79
CA LYS A 12 9.39 -11.63 -7.91
C LYS A 12 8.12 -12.28 -7.41
N GLU A 13 8.24 -13.22 -6.47
CA GLU A 13 7.09 -13.92 -5.91
C GLU A 13 6.15 -12.96 -5.18
N ILE A 14 6.71 -12.09 -4.33
CA ILE A 14 5.93 -11.09 -3.58
C ILE A 14 5.22 -10.12 -4.53
N THR A 15 5.95 -9.56 -5.49
CA THR A 15 5.39 -8.61 -6.45
C THR A 15 4.29 -9.26 -7.27
N CYS A 16 4.50 -10.48 -7.77
CA CYS A 16 3.52 -11.23 -8.55
C CYS A 16 2.22 -11.47 -7.76
N LYS A 17 2.34 -11.94 -6.50
CA LYS A 17 1.17 -12.19 -5.64
C LYS A 17 0.40 -10.92 -5.31
N ILE A 18 1.09 -9.84 -4.95
CA ILE A 18 0.46 -8.55 -4.63
C ILE A 18 -0.21 -7.95 -5.87
N ASP A 19 0.49 -7.92 -7.00
CA ASP A 19 -0.06 -7.41 -8.26
C ASP A 19 -1.31 -8.18 -8.66
N SER A 20 -1.31 -9.51 -8.52
CA SER A 20 -2.46 -10.35 -8.81
C SER A 20 -3.68 -9.98 -7.95
N ILE A 21 -3.50 -9.86 -6.63
CA ILE A 21 -4.60 -9.53 -5.71
C ILE A 21 -5.11 -8.10 -5.93
N ALA A 22 -4.21 -7.13 -6.10
CA ALA A 22 -4.59 -5.73 -6.32
C ALA A 22 -5.38 -5.58 -7.62
N ASN A 23 -4.91 -6.21 -8.70
CA ASN A 23 -5.61 -6.19 -9.99
C ASN A 23 -6.95 -6.95 -9.92
N LEU A 24 -7.03 -8.05 -9.17
CA LEU A 24 -8.30 -8.76 -8.95
C LEU A 24 -9.31 -7.87 -8.22
N ALA A 25 -8.90 -7.19 -7.15
CA ALA A 25 -9.77 -6.29 -6.40
C ALA A 25 -10.32 -5.15 -7.28
N ILE A 26 -9.47 -4.58 -8.14
CA ILE A 26 -9.88 -3.55 -9.11
C ILE A 26 -10.84 -4.13 -10.16
N THR A 27 -10.52 -5.31 -10.72
CA THR A 27 -11.33 -5.97 -11.75
C THR A 27 -12.72 -6.34 -11.23
N GLN A 28 -12.80 -6.81 -9.97
CA GLN A 28 -14.05 -7.13 -9.28
C GLN A 28 -14.78 -5.89 -8.74
N LYS A 29 -14.27 -4.68 -9.03
CA LYS A 29 -14.79 -3.40 -8.54
C LYS A 29 -14.89 -3.32 -7.01
N ALA A 30 -14.08 -4.06 -6.27
CA ALA A 30 -14.00 -3.94 -4.81
C ALA A 30 -13.35 -2.61 -4.36
N THR A 31 -12.49 -2.04 -5.20
CA THR A 31 -11.90 -0.70 -5.04
C THR A 31 -11.52 -0.14 -6.41
N PRO A 32 -11.57 1.19 -6.66
CA PRO A 32 -11.09 1.78 -7.92
C PRO A 32 -9.55 1.77 -8.03
N GLY A 33 -8.84 1.76 -6.90
CA GLY A 33 -7.39 1.80 -6.83
C GLY A 33 -6.88 1.74 -5.39
N CYS A 34 -5.57 1.57 -5.22
CA CYS A 34 -4.94 1.51 -3.91
C CYS A 34 -3.43 1.73 -3.96
N VAL A 35 -2.82 1.90 -2.79
CA VAL A 35 -1.38 1.78 -2.58
C VAL A 35 -1.14 0.63 -1.62
N VAL A 36 -0.21 -0.26 -1.95
CA VAL A 36 0.25 -1.33 -1.06
C VAL A 36 1.68 -1.03 -0.64
N GLN A 37 1.94 -1.08 0.67
CA GLN A 37 3.25 -0.86 1.26
C GLN A 37 3.57 -1.97 2.26
N LEU A 38 4.79 -2.52 2.20
CA LEU A 38 5.31 -3.45 3.19
C LEU A 38 6.60 -2.90 3.81
N ALA A 39 6.68 -3.05 5.13
CA ALA A 39 7.85 -2.70 5.92
C ALA A 39 8.13 -3.79 6.95
N LYS A 40 9.41 -4.09 7.16
CA LYS A 40 9.88 -5.05 8.17
C LYS A 40 11.23 -4.55 8.71
N ASP A 41 11.45 -4.68 10.02
CA ASP A 41 12.69 -4.29 10.70
C ASP A 41 13.13 -2.84 10.38
N GLY A 42 12.17 -1.91 10.41
CA GLY A 42 12.41 -0.49 10.10
C GLY A 42 12.67 -0.18 8.63
N LYS A 43 12.62 -1.18 7.74
CA LYS A 43 12.89 -1.00 6.31
C LYS A 43 11.64 -1.23 5.48
N VAL A 44 11.27 -0.22 4.68
CA VAL A 44 10.28 -0.35 3.60
C VAL A 44 10.94 -1.06 2.42
N PHE A 45 10.35 -2.16 1.94
CA PHE A 45 10.90 -2.99 0.86
C PHE A 45 9.94 -3.19 -0.31
N PHE A 46 8.69 -2.76 -0.18
CA PHE A 46 7.71 -2.76 -1.26
C PHE A 46 6.79 -1.56 -1.10
N ARG A 47 6.56 -0.81 -2.18
CA ARG A 47 5.59 0.29 -2.23
C ARG A 47 5.14 0.51 -3.67
N LYS A 48 3.88 0.26 -3.99
CA LYS A 48 3.34 0.38 -5.36
C LYS A 48 1.89 0.87 -5.36
N ALA A 49 1.57 1.70 -6.35
CA ALA A 49 0.21 2.21 -6.59
C ALA A 49 -0.47 1.42 -7.71
N TYR A 50 -1.79 1.29 -7.62
CA TYR A 50 -2.64 0.57 -8.56
C TYR A 50 -3.92 1.35 -8.85
N GLY A 51 -4.43 1.24 -10.07
CA GLY A 51 -5.75 1.75 -10.44
C GLY A 51 -5.88 3.27 -10.41
N LYS A 52 -7.10 3.73 -10.09
CA LYS A 52 -7.53 5.13 -10.15
C LYS A 52 -8.19 5.57 -8.85
N HIS A 53 -8.36 6.88 -8.69
CA HIS A 53 -8.98 7.47 -7.48
C HIS A 53 -10.45 7.10 -7.35
N THR A 54 -11.19 7.08 -8.45
CA THR A 54 -12.61 6.73 -8.53
C THR A 54 -12.86 5.80 -9.71
N TYR A 55 -14.01 5.14 -9.75
CA TYR A 55 -14.32 4.16 -10.81
C TYR A 55 -14.46 4.83 -12.18
N GLU A 56 -15.06 6.01 -12.22
CA GLU A 56 -15.36 6.78 -13.42
C GLU A 56 -14.24 7.78 -13.78
N GLY A 57 -13.38 8.10 -12.82
CA GLY A 57 -12.32 9.09 -12.99
C GLY A 57 -11.20 8.64 -13.93
N ALA A 58 -10.43 9.61 -14.41
CA ALA A 58 -9.19 9.36 -15.15
C ALA A 58 -7.94 9.48 -14.28
N ALA A 59 -8.04 10.07 -13.08
CA ALA A 59 -6.92 10.28 -12.18
C ALA A 59 -6.38 8.95 -11.64
N THR A 60 -5.13 8.64 -11.97
CA THR A 60 -4.42 7.45 -11.47
C THR A 60 -3.93 7.68 -10.05
N VAL A 61 -3.92 6.60 -9.26
CA VAL A 61 -3.32 6.65 -7.91
C VAL A 61 -1.80 6.83 -8.04
N LYS A 62 -1.27 7.77 -7.27
CA LYS A 62 0.15 8.06 -7.10
C LYS A 62 0.55 7.76 -5.66
N LEU A 63 1.81 7.42 -5.47
CA LEU A 63 2.35 7.14 -4.13
C LEU A 63 2.31 8.35 -3.19
N THR A 64 2.18 9.56 -3.73
CA THR A 64 2.15 10.84 -3.01
C THR A 64 0.74 11.35 -2.76
N ASP A 65 -0.30 10.65 -3.22
CA ASP A 65 -1.67 11.07 -3.00
C ASP A 65 -2.04 10.94 -1.52
N LEU A 66 -2.86 11.88 -1.05
CA LEU A 66 -3.34 11.92 0.32
C LEU A 66 -4.68 11.18 0.43
N TYR A 67 -4.79 10.34 1.45
CA TYR A 67 -6.02 9.63 1.80
C TYR A 67 -6.51 10.10 3.17
N ASP A 68 -7.83 10.19 3.32
CA ASP A 68 -8.45 10.28 4.65
C ASP A 68 -8.22 8.96 5.39
N LEU A 69 -7.58 9.03 6.56
CA LEU A 69 -7.23 7.87 7.37
C LEU A 69 -8.40 7.37 8.22
N ALA A 70 -9.46 8.16 8.38
CA ALA A 70 -10.64 7.87 9.17
C ALA A 70 -10.26 7.25 10.54
N SER A 71 -10.71 6.03 10.81
CA SER A 71 -10.46 5.36 12.10
C SER A 71 -9.02 4.89 12.30
N VAL A 72 -8.18 4.83 11.27
CA VAL A 72 -6.73 4.57 11.43
C VAL A 72 -6.08 5.65 12.28
N THR A 73 -6.61 6.88 12.25
CA THR A 73 -6.17 7.99 13.10
C THR A 73 -6.12 7.62 14.60
N LYS A 74 -7.03 6.74 15.06
CA LYS A 74 -7.08 6.33 16.47
C LYS A 74 -5.80 5.62 16.91
N ILE A 75 -5.34 4.65 16.12
CA ILE A 75 -4.12 3.91 16.45
C ILE A 75 -2.89 4.80 16.29
N THR A 76 -2.85 5.65 15.26
CA THR A 76 -1.72 6.57 15.02
C THR A 76 -1.58 7.57 16.16
N ALA A 77 -2.68 8.16 16.63
CA ALA A 77 -2.67 9.12 17.74
C ALA A 77 -2.23 8.46 19.06
N SER A 78 -2.76 7.29 19.40
CA SER A 78 -2.38 6.57 20.62
C SER A 78 -0.91 6.17 20.63
N THR A 79 -0.38 5.68 19.50
CA THR A 79 1.05 5.37 19.38
C THR A 79 1.90 6.62 19.57
N LEU A 80 1.55 7.74 18.93
CA LEU A 80 2.28 8.99 19.09
C LEU A 80 2.26 9.50 20.54
N ALA A 81 1.13 9.38 21.23
CA ALA A 81 1.00 9.79 22.63
C ALA A 81 1.82 8.95 23.62
N LEU A 82 2.20 7.72 23.26
CA LEU A 82 3.08 6.86 24.08
C LEU A 82 4.56 7.03 23.74
N MET A 83 4.87 7.56 22.56
CA MET A 83 6.23 7.79 22.08
C MET A 83 6.80 9.16 22.51
N SER A 84 6.05 9.90 23.35
CA SER A 84 6.46 11.18 23.95
C SER A 84 7.47 11.02 25.07
#